data_AF-A0A8E1URA8-F1
#
_entry.id   AF-A0A8E1URA8-F1
#
_cell.length_a   1.000
_cell.length_b   1.000
_cell.length_c   1.000
_cell.angle_alpha   90.00
_cell.angle_beta   90.00
_cell.angle_gamma   90.00
#
_symmetry.space_group_name_H-M   'P 1'
#
loop_
_entity.id
_entity.type
_entity.pdbx_description
1 polymer ?
#
loop_
_entity_poly.entity_id
_entity_poly.type
_entity_poly.pdbx_seq_one_letter_code
_entity_poly.pdbx_strand_id
1 'polypeptide(L)'
;MIITIVSLLDQVLNINLPTYKDYEFFSSLFESNNKKQIFTVQVANENFRSRLKIFDELSKIKKDCLKIKSVFENIPENSKFVVVSGKIDDAILLYNLKQEVNKLNGITTIPSNLDNTKYQIASLYYTQTFNGNTKKGII
;
A
#
# COMPACT_ATOMS: atom_id res chain seq x y z
N MET A 1 1.58 -0.76 -14.69
CA MET A 1 1.02 -1.61 -13.62
C MET A 1 1.41 -0.99 -12.29
N ILE A 2 0.63 -1.16 -11.22
CA ILE A 2 0.96 -0.59 -9.91
C ILE A 2 0.94 -1.73 -8.89
N ILE A 3 1.87 -1.70 -7.94
CA ILE A 3 1.81 -2.54 -6.74
C ILE A 3 1.68 -1.59 -5.55
N THR A 4 0.69 -1.84 -4.69
CA THR A 4 0.54 -1.15 -3.41
C THR A 4 1.05 -2.04 -2.29
N ILE A 5 1.86 -1.48 -1.41
CA ILE A 5 2.36 -2.15 -0.20
C ILE A 5 1.88 -1.36 1.00
N VAL A 6 1.27 -2.05 1.95
CA VAL A 6 0.83 -1.49 3.22
C VAL A 6 1.62 -2.18 4.33
N SER A 7 2.43 -1.42 5.05
CA SER A 7 3.23 -1.91 6.17
C SER A 7 2.88 -1.17 7.47
N LEU A 8 3.50 -1.58 8.56
CA LEU A 8 3.36 -0.90 9.86
C LEU A 8 3.74 0.58 9.77
N LEU A 9 3.36 1.34 10.80
CA LEU A 9 3.64 2.77 10.95
C LEU A 9 2.95 3.63 9.88
N ASP A 10 1.74 3.23 9.47
CA ASP A 10 0.94 3.91 8.46
C ASP A 10 1.61 4.08 7.09
N GLN A 11 2.69 3.32 6.84
CA GLN A 11 3.45 3.39 5.61
C GLN A 11 2.69 2.70 4.47
N VAL A 12 2.45 3.47 3.41
CA VAL A 12 1.83 3.01 2.16
C VAL A 12 2.75 3.36 1.02
N LEU A 13 3.20 2.35 0.29
CA LEU A 13 4.07 2.50 -0.87
C LEU A 13 3.30 2.14 -2.13
N ASN A 14 3.23 3.07 -3.08
CA ASN A 14 2.72 2.82 -4.42
C ASN A 14 3.88 2.76 -5.40
N ILE A 15 4.13 1.59 -5.98
CA ILE A 15 5.20 1.39 -6.95
C ILE A 15 4.57 1.37 -8.34
N ASN A 16 4.91 2.36 -9.17
CA ASN A 16 4.51 2.38 -10.57
C ASN A 16 5.52 1.59 -11.41
N LEU A 17 5.02 0.57 -12.12
CA LEU A 17 5.77 -0.40 -12.90
C LEU A 17 5.39 -0.21 -14.37
N PRO A 18 6.16 0.57 -15.14
CA PRO A 18 5.77 0.97 -16.48
C PRO A 18 5.76 -0.20 -17.47
N THR A 19 6.58 -1.23 -17.26
CA THR A 19 6.63 -2.41 -18.11
C THR A 19 6.24 -3.68 -17.37
N TYR A 20 5.82 -4.70 -18.12
CA TYR A 20 5.57 -6.04 -17.59
C TYR A 20 6.84 -6.69 -17.03
N LYS A 21 8.02 -6.39 -17.61
CA LYS A 21 9.30 -6.86 -17.07
C LYS A 21 9.60 -6.27 -15.69
N ASP A 22 9.28 -4.99 -15.48
CA ASP A 22 9.38 -4.38 -14.15
C ASP A 22 8.44 -5.08 -13.16
N TYR A 23 7.22 -5.42 -13.61
CA TYR A 23 6.29 -6.18 -12.79
C TYR A 23 6.81 -7.56 -12.42
N GLU A 24 7.35 -8.34 -13.36
CA GLU A 24 7.92 -9.66 -13.07
C GLU A 24 9.10 -9.57 -12.10
N PHE A 25 10.00 -8.59 -12.31
CA PHE A 25 11.11 -8.34 -11.40
C PHE A 25 10.63 -8.02 -9.99
N PHE A 26 9.73 -7.05 -9.81
CA PHE A 26 9.22 -6.69 -8.49
C PHE A 26 8.41 -7.83 -7.86
N SER A 27 7.64 -8.58 -8.65
CA SER A 27 6.88 -9.73 -8.17
C SER A 27 7.77 -10.80 -7.56
N SER A 28 8.98 -10.98 -8.11
CA SER A 28 9.97 -11.95 -7.60
C SER A 28 10.52 -11.63 -6.22
N LEU A 29 10.33 -10.40 -5.73
CA LEU A 29 10.72 -10.00 -4.37
C LEU A 29 9.77 -10.58 -3.31
N PHE A 30 8.58 -11.03 -3.72
CA PHE A 30 7.52 -11.47 -2.82
C PHE A 30 7.29 -12.98 -2.92
N GLU A 31 6.86 -13.56 -1.81
CA GLU A 31 6.43 -14.95 -1.78
C GLU A 31 5.17 -15.12 -2.64
N SER A 32 5.12 -16.21 -3.39
CA SER A 32 4.07 -16.50 -4.34
C SER A 32 3.64 -17.96 -4.24
N ASN A 33 2.40 -18.26 -4.63
CA ASN A 33 1.91 -19.63 -4.73
C ASN A 33 2.47 -20.36 -5.98
N ASN A 34 2.12 -21.64 -6.13
CA ASN A 34 2.55 -22.47 -7.26
C ASN A 34 2.09 -21.95 -8.64
N LYS A 35 1.14 -21.02 -8.68
CA LYS A 35 0.64 -20.34 -9.89
C LYS A 35 1.33 -18.98 -10.12
N LYS A 36 2.42 -18.67 -9.39
CA LYS A 36 3.12 -17.38 -9.41
C LYS A 36 2.26 -16.18 -9.00
N GLN A 37 1.19 -16.42 -8.24
CA GLN A 37 0.39 -15.34 -7.68
C GLN A 37 1.01 -14.94 -6.33
N ILE A 38 1.37 -13.66 -6.20
CA ILE A 38 1.93 -13.10 -4.97
C ILE A 38 0.96 -13.32 -3.82
N PHE A 39 1.44 -13.80 -2.68
CA PHE A 39 0.64 -13.85 -1.47
C PHE A 39 0.36 -12.43 -0.98
N THR A 40 -0.89 -12.15 -0.62
CA THR A 40 -1.28 -10.84 -0.12
C THR A 40 -0.53 -10.49 1.17
N VAL A 41 -0.36 -11.45 2.07
CA VAL A 41 0.42 -11.24 3.31
C VAL A 41 1.85 -11.70 3.08
N GLN A 42 2.79 -10.84 3.45
CA GLN A 42 4.24 -11.06 3.37
C GLN A 42 4.87 -10.85 4.73
N VAL A 43 6.07 -11.40 4.94
CA VAL A 43 6.84 -11.23 6.18
C VAL A 43 8.20 -10.63 5.85
N ALA A 44 8.58 -9.56 6.56
CA ALA A 44 9.89 -8.92 6.44
C ALA A 44 10.99 -9.70 7.20
N ASN A 45 11.07 -11.01 6.95
CA ASN A 45 12.05 -11.91 7.53
C ASN A 45 13.38 -11.90 6.75
N GLU A 46 14.38 -12.64 7.23
CA GLU A 46 15.69 -12.78 6.56
C GLU A 46 15.57 -13.24 5.10
N ASN A 47 14.59 -14.11 4.78
CA ASN A 47 14.39 -14.58 3.40
C ASN A 47 13.97 -13.42 2.50
N PHE A 48 13.01 -12.58 2.93
CA PHE A 48 12.65 -11.35 2.23
C PHE A 48 13.85 -10.40 2.08
N ARG A 49 14.61 -10.18 3.15
CA ARG A 49 15.82 -9.33 3.10
C ARG A 49 16.86 -9.85 2.12
N SER A 50 17.02 -11.17 2.02
CA SER A 50 17.97 -11.79 1.10
C SER A 50 17.62 -11.49 -0.36
N ARG A 51 16.32 -11.47 -0.72
CA ARG A 51 15.84 -11.11 -2.06
C ARG A 51 16.13 -9.66 -2.43
N LEU A 52 16.18 -8.75 -1.45
CA LEU A 52 16.51 -7.33 -1.70
C LEU A 52 17.98 -7.11 -2.12
N LYS A 53 18.88 -8.08 -1.92
CA LYS A 53 20.29 -7.98 -2.34
C LYS A 53 20.45 -7.81 -3.84
N ILE A 54 19.45 -8.19 -4.64
CA ILE A 54 19.43 -7.95 -6.09
C ILE A 54 19.59 -6.46 -6.44
N PHE A 55 19.13 -5.57 -5.56
CA PHE A 55 19.29 -4.13 -5.74
C PHE A 55 20.73 -3.67 -5.58
N ASP A 56 21.58 -4.39 -4.85
CA ASP A 56 23.01 -4.08 -4.74
C ASP A 56 23.71 -4.30 -6.08
N GLU A 57 23.37 -5.38 -6.79
CA GLU A 57 23.90 -5.66 -8.13
C GLU A 57 23.39 -4.64 -9.15
N LEU A 58 22.08 -4.36 -9.14
CA LEU A 58 21.48 -3.37 -10.02
C LEU A 58 22.01 -1.96 -9.76
N SER A 59 22.39 -1.64 -8.52
CA SER A 59 22.94 -0.33 -8.16
C SER A 59 24.25 0.02 -8.86
N LYS A 60 25.01 -1.00 -9.30
CA LYS A 60 26.23 -0.83 -10.09
C LYS A 60 25.95 -0.15 -11.43
N ILE A 61 24.75 -0.36 -11.97
CA ILE A 61 24.28 0.23 -13.24
C ILE A 61 23.43 1.47 -12.97
N LYS A 62 22.51 1.39 -11.98
CA LYS A 62 21.55 2.45 -11.67
C LYS A 62 21.50 2.71 -10.16
N LYS A 63 22.17 3.77 -9.72
CA LYS A 63 22.28 4.13 -8.29
C LYS A 63 20.93 4.28 -7.56
N ASP A 64 19.87 4.66 -8.25
CA ASP A 64 18.52 4.79 -7.66
C ASP A 64 17.96 3.47 -7.13
N CYS A 65 18.49 2.31 -7.56
CA CYS A 65 18.12 1.01 -7.00
C CYS A 65 18.41 0.91 -5.50
N LEU A 66 19.43 1.60 -4.97
CA LEU A 66 19.69 1.63 -3.52
C LEU A 66 18.61 2.41 -2.75
N LYS A 67 18.03 3.44 -3.36
CA LYS A 67 16.91 4.18 -2.74
C LYS A 67 15.69 3.27 -2.63
N ILE A 68 15.40 2.51 -3.69
CA ILE A 68 14.31 1.53 -3.70
C ILE A 68 14.57 0.46 -2.62
N LYS A 69 15.79 -0.09 -2.56
CA LYS A 69 16.19 -1.03 -1.51
C LYS A 69 15.95 -0.47 -0.11
N SER A 70 16.40 0.75 0.16
CA SER A 70 16.24 1.42 1.45
C SER A 70 14.77 1.55 1.87
N VAL A 71 13.86 1.83 0.93
CA VAL A 71 12.41 1.86 1.21
C VAL A 71 11.91 0.52 1.73
N PHE A 72 12.31 -0.60 1.10
CA PHE A 72 11.93 -1.92 1.59
C PHE A 72 12.63 -2.29 2.90
N GLU A 73 13.87 -1.86 3.10
CA GLU A 73 14.63 -2.07 4.34
C GLU A 73 13.99 -1.38 5.55
N ASN A 74 13.32 -0.24 5.33
CA ASN A 74 12.59 0.49 6.39
C ASN A 74 11.33 -0.21 6.90
N ILE A 75 10.81 -1.22 6.20
CA ILE A 75 9.74 -2.07 6.74
C ILE A 75 10.30 -2.77 7.99
N PRO A 76 9.65 -2.73 9.16
CA PRO A 76 10.23 -3.31 10.38
C PRO A 76 10.56 -4.80 10.24
N GLU A 77 11.67 -5.25 10.81
CA GLU A 77 12.10 -6.64 10.74
C GLU A 77 11.08 -7.58 11.40
N ASN A 78 10.87 -8.75 10.79
CA ASN A 78 9.90 -9.78 11.20
C ASN A 78 8.44 -9.28 11.26
N SER A 79 8.15 -8.07 10.79
CA SER A 79 6.79 -7.59 10.66
C SER A 79 6.10 -8.19 9.44
N LYS A 80 4.79 -8.34 9.55
CA LYS A 80 3.90 -8.71 8.44
C LYS A 80 3.43 -7.45 7.73
N PHE A 81 3.38 -7.50 6.41
CA PHE A 81 2.87 -6.42 5.57
C PHE A 81 2.00 -6.99 4.46
N VAL A 82 1.19 -6.13 3.84
CA VAL A 82 0.26 -6.51 2.78
C VAL A 82 0.73 -5.98 1.44
N VAL A 83 0.65 -6.82 0.40
CA VAL A 83 0.93 -6.49 -1.01
C VAL A 83 -0.34 -6.68 -1.82
N VAL A 84 -0.73 -5.66 -2.57
CA VAL A 84 -1.92 -5.66 -3.44
C VAL A 84 -1.51 -5.23 -4.84
N SER A 85 -2.02 -5.95 -5.84
CA SER A 85 -1.91 -5.53 -7.24
C SER A 85 -2.89 -4.39 -7.52
N GLY A 86 -2.40 -3.32 -8.12
CA GLY A 86 -3.14 -2.10 -8.38
C GLY A 86 -2.90 -1.00 -7.35
N LYS A 87 -3.36 0.21 -7.67
CA LYS A 87 -3.41 1.34 -6.76
C LYS A 87 -4.67 1.25 -5.91
N ILE A 88 -4.57 1.62 -4.63
CA ILE A 88 -5.71 1.69 -3.72
C ILE A 88 -6.12 3.16 -3.57
N ASP A 89 -7.14 3.56 -4.32
CA ASP A 89 -7.71 4.92 -4.25
C ASP A 89 -8.87 5.01 -3.24
N ASP A 90 -9.45 3.87 -2.85
CA ASP A 90 -10.51 3.80 -1.86
C ASP A 90 -9.94 3.93 -0.44
N ALA A 91 -10.30 5.03 0.23
CA ALA A 91 -9.83 5.34 1.58
C ALA A 91 -10.34 4.35 2.64
N ILE A 92 -11.54 3.78 2.47
CA ILE A 92 -12.11 2.77 3.37
C ILE A 92 -11.33 1.47 3.22
N LEU A 93 -11.07 1.05 1.99
CA LEU A 93 -10.26 -0.15 1.72
C LEU A 93 -8.85 0.00 2.28
N LEU A 94 -8.20 1.15 2.04
CA LEU A 94 -6.87 1.42 2.57
C LEU A 94 -6.86 1.41 4.11
N TYR A 95 -7.86 2.01 4.75
CA TYR A 95 -8.01 1.98 6.20
C TYR A 95 -8.14 0.54 6.71
N ASN A 96 -8.97 -0.29 6.09
CA ASN A 96 -9.15 -1.68 6.49
C ASN A 96 -7.84 -2.48 6.39
N LEU A 97 -7.08 -2.29 5.31
CA LEU A 97 -5.78 -2.95 5.13
C LEU A 97 -4.76 -2.52 6.18
N LYS A 98 -4.75 -1.23 6.57
CA LYS A 98 -3.90 -0.75 7.67
C LYS A 98 -4.25 -1.41 9.00
N GLN A 99 -5.55 -1.55 9.30
CA GLN A 99 -6.00 -2.26 10.50
C GLN A 99 -5.66 -3.74 10.47
N GLU A 100 -5.76 -4.37 9.29
CA GLU A 100 -5.35 -5.76 9.10
C GLU A 100 -3.85 -5.94 9.35
N VAL A 101 -3.01 -5.05 8.82
CA VAL A 101 -1.56 -5.05 9.09
C VAL A 101 -1.27 -4.90 10.58
N ASN A 102 -1.94 -3.99 11.29
CA ASN A 102 -1.79 -3.87 12.75
C ASN A 102 -2.14 -5.18 13.46
N LYS A 103 -3.27 -5.80 13.10
CA LYS A 103 -3.73 -7.07 13.67
C LYS A 103 -2.75 -8.21 13.40
N LEU A 104 -2.23 -8.31 12.18
CA LEU A 104 -1.26 -9.33 11.77
C LEU A 104 0.03 -9.29 12.59
N ASN A 105 0.38 -8.10 13.10
CA ASN A 105 1.55 -7.83 13.93
C ASN A 105 1.25 -7.78 15.43
N GLY A 106 0.03 -8.16 15.86
CA GLY A 106 -0.34 -8.21 17.28
C GLY A 106 -0.56 -6.84 17.93
N ILE A 107 -0.68 -5.78 17.14
CA ILE A 107 -1.01 -4.43 17.65
C ILE A 107 -2.52 -4.39 17.88
N THR A 108 -2.90 -4.43 19.15
CA THR A 108 -4.31 -4.40 19.59
C THR A 108 -4.80 -2.99 19.93
N THR A 109 -3.88 -2.05 20.12
CA THR A 109 -4.19 -0.63 20.25
C THR A 109 -4.57 -0.09 18.88
N ILE A 110 -5.87 0.12 18.66
CA ILE A 110 -6.38 0.89 17.53
C ILE A 110 -5.90 2.34 17.74
N PRO A 111 -4.96 2.87 16.94
CA PRO A 111 -4.71 4.31 16.98
C PRO A 111 -6.02 4.97 16.56
N SER A 112 -6.51 5.95 17.32
CA SER A 112 -7.81 6.62 17.11
C SER A 112 -7.90 7.45 15.81
N ASN A 113 -7.15 7.09 14.76
CA ASN A 113 -7.30 7.63 13.41
C ASN A 113 -8.65 7.29 12.76
N LEU A 114 -9.50 6.50 13.42
CA LEU A 114 -10.91 6.35 13.10
C LEU A 114 -11.62 7.72 13.07
N ASP A 115 -11.16 8.69 13.86
CA ASP A 115 -11.66 10.07 13.79
C ASP A 115 -11.26 10.76 12.48
N ASN A 116 -10.00 10.68 12.06
CA ASN A 116 -9.55 11.26 10.79
C ASN A 116 -10.23 10.61 9.57
N THR A 117 -10.40 9.29 9.56
CA THR A 117 -11.13 8.60 8.50
C THR A 117 -12.62 8.92 8.54
N LYS A 118 -13.25 9.06 9.73
CA LYS A 118 -14.61 9.59 9.88
C LYS A 118 -14.75 10.98 9.27
N TYR A 119 -13.81 11.89 9.54
CA TYR A 119 -13.84 13.24 8.99
C TYR A 119 -13.65 13.26 7.46
N GLN A 120 -12.79 12.39 6.92
CA GLN A 120 -12.60 12.25 5.48
C GLN A 120 -13.81 11.60 4.78
N ILE A 121 -14.45 10.60 5.40
CA ILE A 121 -15.70 10.03 4.87
C ILE A 121 -16.82 11.06 4.99
N ALA A 122 -16.98 11.71 6.13
CA ALA A 122 -18.00 12.74 6.35
C ALA A 122 -17.85 13.90 5.35
N SER A 123 -16.63 14.34 5.03
CA SER A 123 -16.41 15.42 4.05
C SER A 123 -16.80 15.02 2.61
N LEU A 124 -16.68 13.74 2.25
CA LEU A 124 -17.16 13.22 0.97
C LEU A 124 -18.69 13.17 0.87
N TYR A 125 -19.39 12.98 2.00
CA TYR A 125 -20.86 12.98 2.05
C TYR A 125 -21.48 14.36 2.33
N TYR A 126 -20.71 15.35 2.81
CA TYR A 126 -21.21 16.69 3.17
C TYR A 126 -21.25 17.72 2.03
N THR A 127 -20.92 17.33 0.79
CA THR A 127 -20.95 18.24 -0.37
C THR A 127 -21.98 17.83 -1.43
N GLN A 128 -23.23 17.64 -1.00
CA GLN A 128 -24.38 17.99 -1.83
C GLN A 128 -25.43 18.69 -0.97
N THR A 129 -25.14 19.94 -0.59
CA THR A 129 -26.22 20.88 -0.29
C THR A 129 -26.95 21.15 -1.59
N PHE A 130 -28.02 20.39 -1.84
CA PHE A 130 -28.97 20.71 -2.89
C PHE A 130 -29.65 22.02 -2.49
N ASN A 131 -29.17 23.14 -3.03
CA ASN A 131 -29.87 24.41 -2.92
C ASN A 131 -31.12 24.30 -3.79
N GLY A 132 -32.22 23.86 -3.18
CA GLY A 132 -33.56 23.78 -3.78
C GLY A 132 -34.16 25.16 -4.03
N ASN A 133 -33.44 26.02 -4.75
CA ASN A 133 -33.86 27.35 -5.17
C ASN A 133 -33.78 27.50 -6.69
N THR A 134 -34.27 26.51 -7.43
CA THR A 134 -34.77 26.76 -8.79
C THR A 134 -36.14 27.42 -8.67
N LYS A 135 -36.11 28.75 -8.75
CA LYS A 135 -37.25 29.67 -8.88
C LYS A 135 -38.44 29.06 -9.61
N LYS A 136 -39.62 29.17 -8.98
CA LYS A 136 -40.88 29.44 -9.69
C LYS A 136 -40.66 30.66 -10.60
N GLY A 137 -40.72 30.46 -11.91
CA GLY A 137 -40.78 31.52 -12.91
C GLY A 137 -41.99 31.27 -13.78
N ILE A 138 -43.07 32.01 -13.53
CA ILE A 138 -44.18 32.22 -14.45
C ILE A 138 -43.63 32.99 -15.65
N ILE A 139 -43.73 32.45 -16.87
CA ILE A 139 -44.47 33.02 -18.02
C ILE A 139 -44.96 31.84 -18.86
#